data_AF-A0A2V5PPX9-F1
#
_entry.id   AF-A0A2V5PPX9-F1
#
_cell.length_a   1.000
_cell.length_b   1.000
_cell.length_c   1.000
_cell.angle_alpha   90.00
_cell.angle_beta   90.00
_cell.angle_gamma   90.00
#
_symmetry.space_group_name_H-M   'P 1'
#
loop_
_entity.id
_entity.type
_entity.pdbx_description
1 polymer ?
#
loop_
_entity_poly.entity_id
_entity_poly.type
_entity_poly.pdbx_seq_one_letter_code
_entity_poly.pdbx_strand_id
1 'polypeptide(L)'
;MKQGSQYRPRQRWMAILATAFIASGRIFGAETNVLVDALPQAATNTTTDPDQPLREYLKLQEQLHATLLAIEQARLEASQESRAQSEVLGTRLDLLEKSLANQREERLQNMQDSNRTMLVLAGAIVGLGLLAVAFSTLFHSRGMNRLAEIGTDLASGRTLLAGNLPAGLNPGEKLLLATGTADGAPQPLLATIHRLEQRVEELEHSAGRALPVGESSPSNGQTTLPAGRKSGSDHAPLDHLSALLGKGQVLVNLGQAEAALPCYDEALARAPNHAEAHLKKGMALERLKRFGEAIACYDRAIALNPSLTQAFLCKGSAFNQQERFGEALECYEAALRSETK
;
A
#
# COMPACT_ATOMS: atom_id res chain seq x y z
N MET A 1 32.21 -36.29 -11.07
CA MET A 1 32.43 -36.37 -9.60
C MET A 1 32.53 -34.97 -9.04
N LYS A 2 31.53 -34.49 -8.30
CA LYS A 2 31.65 -33.45 -7.27
C LYS A 2 30.39 -33.53 -6.40
N GLN A 3 30.65 -33.56 -5.10
CA GLN A 3 29.82 -34.13 -4.05
C GLN A 3 28.61 -33.26 -3.71
N GLY A 4 27.53 -33.92 -3.28
CA GLY A 4 26.33 -33.29 -2.77
C GLY A 4 26.55 -32.63 -1.41
N SER A 5 25.98 -31.44 -1.23
CA SER A 5 25.77 -30.83 0.06
C SER A 5 24.35 -31.15 0.53
N GLN A 6 24.22 -32.30 1.19
CA GLN A 6 23.02 -32.74 1.87
C GLN A 6 22.91 -31.93 3.18
N TYR A 7 22.26 -30.77 3.12
CA TYR A 7 22.04 -29.90 4.26
C TYR A 7 21.06 -30.57 5.24
N ARG A 8 21.56 -31.20 6.32
CA ARG A 8 20.74 -31.85 7.36
C ARG A 8 20.43 -30.87 8.50
N PRO A 9 19.20 -30.33 8.61
CA PRO A 9 18.82 -29.39 9.68
C PRO A 9 18.83 -30.03 11.08
N ARG A 10 18.81 -31.36 11.19
CA ARG A 10 18.89 -32.07 12.49
C ARG A 10 20.24 -31.92 13.19
N GLN A 11 21.33 -31.64 12.47
CA GLN A 11 22.65 -31.51 13.10
C GLN A 11 22.86 -30.15 13.77
N ARG A 12 22.19 -29.08 13.29
CA ARG A 12 22.24 -27.77 13.97
C ARG A 12 21.49 -27.80 15.30
N TRP A 13 20.34 -28.47 15.37
CA TRP A 13 19.62 -28.65 16.64
C TRP A 13 20.40 -29.53 17.64
N MET A 14 21.08 -30.58 17.16
CA MET A 14 21.97 -31.37 18.02
C MET A 14 23.19 -30.59 18.50
N ALA A 15 23.75 -29.68 17.69
CA ALA A 15 24.85 -28.82 18.09
C ALA A 15 24.41 -27.80 19.16
N ILE A 16 23.22 -27.22 19.03
CA ILE A 16 22.65 -26.28 20.01
C ILE A 16 22.35 -26.99 21.34
N LEU A 17 21.75 -28.20 21.28
CA LEU A 17 21.52 -29.03 22.47
C LEU A 17 22.84 -29.51 23.11
N ALA A 18 23.86 -29.85 22.31
CA ALA A 18 25.18 -30.20 22.81
C ALA A 18 25.89 -29.00 23.47
N THR A 19 25.77 -27.79 22.92
CA THR A 19 26.33 -26.58 23.57
C THR A 19 25.57 -26.18 24.83
N ALA A 20 24.26 -26.41 24.90
CA ALA A 20 23.48 -26.22 26.12
C ALA A 20 23.83 -27.27 27.20
N PHE A 21 24.06 -28.52 26.80
CA PHE A 21 24.49 -29.59 27.70
C PHE A 21 25.93 -29.41 28.18
N ILE A 22 26.82 -28.87 27.35
CA ILE A 22 28.20 -28.51 27.72
C ILE A 22 28.24 -27.24 28.60
N ALA A 23 27.29 -26.31 28.43
CA ALA A 23 27.14 -25.15 29.30
C ALA A 23 26.57 -25.54 30.68
N SER A 24 25.58 -26.42 30.76
CA SER A 24 25.09 -26.98 32.04
C SER A 24 26.09 -27.93 32.69
N GLY A 25 26.89 -28.67 31.90
CA GLY A 25 27.97 -29.53 32.41
C GLY A 25 29.19 -28.77 32.94
N ARG A 26 29.42 -27.53 32.51
CA ARG A 26 30.50 -26.68 33.02
C ARG A 26 30.19 -26.00 34.35
N ILE A 27 28.92 -25.83 34.70
CA ILE A 27 28.51 -25.31 36.01
C ILE A 27 28.53 -26.43 37.06
N PHE A 28 28.41 -27.70 36.64
CA PHE A 28 28.43 -28.86 37.56
C PHE A 28 29.79 -29.62 37.59
N GLY A 29 30.66 -29.42 36.60
CA GLY A 29 31.91 -30.19 36.44
C GLY A 29 33.15 -29.62 37.14
N ALA A 30 33.06 -28.45 37.79
CA ALA A 30 34.19 -27.86 38.51
C ALA A 30 34.28 -28.30 39.98
N GLU A 31 33.19 -28.81 40.58
CA GLU A 31 33.18 -29.26 41.99
C GLU A 31 33.21 -30.79 42.14
N THR A 32 32.89 -31.56 41.09
CA THR A 32 32.93 -33.02 41.15
C THR A 32 34.35 -33.60 41.11
N ASN A 33 35.34 -32.84 40.62
CA ASN A 33 36.75 -33.27 40.64
C ASN A 33 37.42 -33.04 42.00
N VAL A 34 36.81 -32.28 42.92
CA VAL A 34 37.32 -32.11 44.28
C VAL A 34 36.78 -33.21 45.21
N LEU A 35 35.62 -33.80 44.89
CA LEU A 35 35.04 -34.89 45.70
C LEU A 35 35.62 -36.28 45.42
N VAL A 36 36.28 -36.52 44.26
CA VAL A 36 36.84 -37.84 43.93
C VAL A 36 38.30 -38.00 44.43
N ASP A 37 39.04 -36.91 44.59
CA ASP A 37 40.41 -36.94 45.15
C ASP A 37 40.46 -36.91 46.70
N ALA A 38 39.29 -36.84 47.37
CA ALA A 38 39.18 -36.80 48.83
C ALA A 38 38.82 -38.16 49.47
N LEU A 39 39.06 -39.28 48.77
CA LEU A 39 39.10 -40.61 49.40
C LEU A 39 40.48 -40.79 50.05
N PRO A 40 40.58 -40.97 51.38
CA PRO A 40 41.86 -40.99 52.04
C PRO A 40 42.61 -42.27 51.65
N GLN A 41 43.77 -42.10 51.00
CA GLN A 41 44.83 -43.11 51.03
C GLN A 41 45.39 -43.18 52.46
N ALA A 42 44.59 -43.71 53.38
CA ALA A 42 44.99 -43.97 54.75
C ALA A 42 45.68 -45.34 54.82
N ALA A 43 46.91 -45.41 54.32
CA ALA A 43 47.87 -46.38 54.78
C ALA A 43 49.27 -45.84 54.55
N THR A 44 50.07 -45.84 55.61
CA THR A 44 51.47 -45.40 55.68
C THR A 44 51.62 -43.88 55.79
N ASN A 45 51.54 -43.35 57.02
CA ASN A 45 52.73 -42.86 57.71
C ASN A 45 52.40 -42.61 59.19
N THR A 46 53.19 -43.21 60.05
CA THR A 46 53.12 -43.08 61.51
C THR A 46 53.44 -41.65 61.93
N THR A 47 52.48 -40.94 62.54
CA THR A 47 52.77 -39.88 63.50
C THR A 47 51.65 -39.85 64.55
N THR A 48 52.08 -39.83 65.80
CA THR A 48 51.34 -39.85 67.06
C THR A 48 50.37 -38.66 67.23
N ASP A 49 49.08 -38.84 66.91
CA ASP A 49 47.94 -38.22 67.62
C ASP A 49 46.63 -38.96 67.22
N PRO A 50 45.96 -39.72 68.12
CA PRO A 50 44.79 -40.53 67.76
C PRO A 50 43.54 -39.72 67.34
N ASP A 51 43.53 -38.40 67.58
CA ASP A 51 42.35 -37.54 67.36
C ASP A 51 42.36 -36.77 66.03
N GLN A 52 43.39 -36.95 65.20
CA GLN A 52 43.58 -36.21 63.94
C GLN A 52 42.60 -36.58 62.81
N PRO A 53 42.34 -37.87 62.49
CA PRO A 53 41.37 -38.23 61.45
C PRO A 53 39.92 -37.87 61.83
N LEU A 54 39.60 -37.85 63.13
CA LEU A 54 38.28 -37.44 63.62
C LEU A 54 38.05 -35.94 63.41
N ARG A 55 39.09 -35.11 63.59
CA ARG A 55 39.02 -33.66 63.34
C ARG A 55 38.87 -33.34 61.85
N GLU A 56 39.52 -34.10 60.98
CA GLU A 56 39.33 -33.98 59.53
C GLU A 56 37.92 -34.38 59.09
N TYR A 57 37.37 -35.46 59.66
CA TYR A 57 36.00 -35.89 59.41
C TYR A 57 34.96 -34.85 59.87
N LEU A 58 35.12 -34.28 61.07
CA LEU A 58 34.22 -33.24 61.59
C LEU A 58 34.25 -31.97 60.73
N LYS A 59 35.43 -31.54 60.27
CA LYS A 59 35.55 -30.41 59.34
C LYS A 59 34.88 -30.69 58.00
N LEU A 60 35.03 -31.90 57.47
CA LEU A 60 34.37 -32.32 56.23
C LEU A 60 32.84 -32.32 56.39
N GLN A 61 32.33 -32.78 57.53
CA GLN A 61 30.89 -32.78 57.85
C GLN A 61 30.33 -31.36 57.95
N GLU A 62 31.07 -30.44 58.57
CA GLU A 62 30.69 -29.03 58.68
C GLU A 62 30.69 -28.33 57.30
N GLN A 63 31.71 -28.59 56.47
CA GLN A 63 31.77 -28.08 55.10
C GLN A 63 30.65 -28.64 54.21
N LEU A 64 30.34 -29.93 54.32
CA LEU A 64 29.23 -30.54 53.59
C LEU A 64 27.89 -29.92 54.02
N HIS A 65 27.70 -29.66 55.31
CA HIS A 65 26.47 -29.05 55.80
C HIS A 65 26.35 -27.58 55.34
N ALA A 66 27.45 -26.83 55.35
CA ALA A 66 27.48 -25.45 54.87
C ALA A 66 27.17 -25.35 53.36
N THR A 67 27.73 -26.25 52.55
CA THR A 67 27.47 -26.29 51.10
C THR A 67 26.03 -26.67 50.79
N LEU A 68 25.47 -27.66 51.49
CA LEU A 68 24.05 -28.04 51.33
C LEU A 68 23.11 -26.88 51.68
N LEU A 69 23.40 -26.16 52.77
CA LEU A 69 22.60 -24.99 53.16
C LEU A 69 22.68 -23.86 52.11
N ALA A 70 23.86 -23.61 51.56
CA ALA A 70 24.05 -22.62 50.50
C ALA A 70 23.29 -23.00 49.21
N ILE A 71 23.27 -24.28 48.85
CA ILE A 71 22.51 -24.79 47.69
C ILE A 71 21.00 -24.63 47.90
N GLU A 72 20.49 -24.92 49.10
CA GLU A 72 19.06 -24.72 49.41
C GLU A 72 18.67 -23.25 49.37
N GLN A 73 19.51 -22.36 49.88
CA GLN A 73 19.28 -20.91 49.82
C GLN A 73 19.24 -20.42 48.37
N ALA A 74 20.22 -20.81 47.55
CA ALA A 74 20.25 -20.46 46.13
C ALA A 74 19.01 -20.97 45.37
N ARG A 75 18.51 -22.16 45.73
CA ARG A 75 17.28 -22.73 45.15
C ARG A 75 16.04 -21.93 45.54
N LEU A 76 15.96 -21.47 46.78
CA LEU A 76 14.84 -20.66 47.26
C LEU A 76 14.81 -19.29 46.58
N GLU A 77 15.96 -18.62 46.47
CA GLU A 77 16.08 -17.34 45.76
C GLU A 77 15.66 -17.47 44.29
N ALA A 78 16.19 -18.47 43.58
CA ALA A 78 15.80 -18.73 42.19
C ALA A 78 14.28 -19.03 42.05
N SER A 79 13.69 -19.72 43.02
CA SER A 79 12.24 -19.99 43.02
C SER A 79 11.40 -18.73 43.27
N GLN A 80 11.90 -17.82 44.10
CA GLN A 80 11.23 -16.55 44.41
C GLN A 80 11.27 -15.61 43.21
N GLU A 81 12.42 -15.50 42.55
CA GLU A 81 12.56 -14.71 41.32
C GLU A 81 11.64 -15.24 40.21
N SER A 82 11.58 -16.56 40.03
CA SER A 82 10.68 -17.21 39.08
C SER A 82 9.20 -16.90 39.38
N ARG A 83 8.79 -16.97 40.65
CA ARG A 83 7.42 -16.60 41.07
C ARG A 83 7.12 -15.14 40.81
N ALA A 84 8.01 -14.23 41.21
CA ALA A 84 7.85 -12.79 40.99
C ALA A 84 7.72 -12.47 39.48
N GLN A 85 8.55 -13.10 38.64
CA GLN A 85 8.45 -12.94 37.19
C GLN A 85 7.12 -13.47 36.64
N SER A 86 6.62 -14.61 37.14
CA SER A 86 5.35 -15.18 36.71
C SER A 86 4.15 -14.29 37.06
N GLU A 87 4.18 -13.62 38.22
CA GLU A 87 3.14 -12.67 38.63
C GLU A 87 3.16 -11.41 37.75
N VAL A 88 4.36 -10.89 37.44
CA VAL A 88 4.52 -9.75 36.53
C VAL A 88 4.06 -10.10 35.11
N LEU A 89 4.36 -11.32 34.63
CA LEU A 89 3.87 -11.80 33.35
C LEU A 89 2.35 -11.96 33.35
N GLY A 90 1.76 -12.49 34.42
CA GLY A 90 0.32 -12.63 34.58
C GLY A 90 -0.41 -11.27 34.52
N THR A 91 0.09 -10.27 35.25
CA THR A 91 -0.49 -8.91 35.23
C THR A 91 -0.40 -8.25 33.87
N ARG A 92 0.72 -8.43 33.14
CA ARG A 92 0.87 -7.92 31.76
C ARG A 92 -0.07 -8.61 30.79
N LEU A 93 -0.26 -9.92 30.92
CA LEU A 93 -1.18 -10.68 30.08
C LEU A 93 -2.64 -10.26 30.32
N ASP A 94 -3.05 -10.10 31.57
CA ASP A 94 -4.39 -9.60 31.92
C ASP A 94 -4.64 -8.19 31.35
N LEU A 95 -3.64 -7.31 31.43
CA LEU A 95 -3.73 -5.96 30.85
C LEU A 95 -3.83 -6.00 29.32
N LEU A 96 -3.05 -6.86 28.66
CA LEU A 96 -3.13 -7.06 27.22
C LEU A 96 -4.49 -7.61 26.79
N GLU A 97 -5.01 -8.61 27.50
CA GLU A 97 -6.32 -9.21 27.22
C GLU A 97 -7.44 -8.17 27.34
N LYS A 98 -7.44 -7.36 28.40
CA LYS A 98 -8.37 -6.23 28.57
C LYS A 98 -8.24 -5.20 27.46
N SER A 99 -7.03 -4.81 27.07
CA SER A 99 -6.83 -3.85 25.98
C SER A 99 -7.37 -4.38 24.65
N LEU A 100 -7.19 -5.68 24.41
CA LEU A 100 -7.60 -6.34 23.17
C LEU A 100 -9.12 -6.55 23.14
N ALA A 101 -9.74 -6.83 24.29
CA ALA A 101 -11.20 -6.87 24.43
C ALA A 101 -11.81 -5.49 24.14
N ASN A 102 -11.28 -4.42 24.75
CA ASN A 102 -11.73 -3.05 24.50
C ASN A 102 -11.56 -2.66 23.02
N GLN A 103 -10.42 -3.00 22.41
CA GLN A 103 -10.19 -2.70 20.99
C GLN A 103 -11.16 -3.43 20.07
N ARG A 104 -11.52 -4.68 20.41
CA ARG A 104 -12.53 -5.45 19.67
C ARG A 104 -13.91 -4.81 19.79
N GLU A 105 -14.29 -4.38 20.99
CA GLU A 105 -15.58 -3.75 21.24
C GLU A 105 -15.70 -2.40 20.50
N GLU A 106 -14.66 -1.57 20.58
CA GLU A 106 -14.60 -0.31 19.84
C GLU A 106 -14.66 -0.52 18.32
N ARG A 107 -13.97 -1.54 17.79
CA ARG A 107 -14.05 -1.88 16.36
C ARG A 107 -15.45 -2.31 15.95
N LEU A 108 -16.15 -3.09 16.78
CA LEU A 108 -17.52 -3.52 16.48
C LEU A 108 -18.48 -2.33 16.49
N GLN A 109 -18.35 -1.42 17.45
CA GLN A 109 -19.15 -0.20 17.50
C GLN A 109 -18.90 0.69 16.28
N ASN A 110 -17.62 0.95 15.94
CA ASN A 110 -17.26 1.72 14.75
C ASN A 110 -17.79 1.08 13.45
N MET A 111 -17.75 -0.25 13.34
CA MET A 111 -18.35 -0.95 12.20
C MET A 111 -19.88 -0.78 12.15
N GLN A 112 -20.56 -0.87 13.30
CA GLN A 112 -22.01 -0.67 13.36
C GLN A 112 -22.40 0.77 12.99
N ASP A 113 -21.68 1.76 13.51
CA ASP A 113 -21.92 3.17 13.21
C ASP A 113 -21.62 3.48 11.73
N SER A 114 -20.53 2.93 11.18
CA SER A 114 -20.22 3.03 9.75
C SER A 114 -21.29 2.37 8.88
N ASN A 115 -21.80 1.20 9.27
CA ASN A 115 -22.86 0.52 8.52
C ASN A 115 -24.18 1.30 8.57
N ARG A 116 -24.52 1.88 9.73
CA ARG A 116 -25.73 2.70 9.89
C ARG A 116 -25.65 3.96 9.04
N THR A 117 -24.52 4.66 9.07
CA THR A 117 -24.29 5.87 8.26
C THR A 117 -24.30 5.54 6.76
N MET A 118 -23.71 4.41 6.35
CA MET A 118 -23.77 3.94 4.97
C MET A 118 -25.21 3.63 4.52
N LEU A 119 -26.01 2.97 5.37
CA LEU A 119 -27.41 2.66 5.06
C LEU A 119 -28.24 3.93 4.87
N VAL A 120 -28.03 4.94 5.71
CA VAL A 120 -28.71 6.25 5.60
C VAL A 120 -28.31 6.96 4.31
N LEU A 121 -27.02 6.96 3.95
CA LEU A 121 -26.54 7.57 2.72
C LEU A 121 -27.12 6.87 1.47
N ALA A 122 -27.13 5.54 1.47
CA ALA A 122 -27.73 4.76 0.38
C ALA A 122 -29.23 5.07 0.23
N GLY A 123 -29.97 5.14 1.34
CA GLY A 123 -31.38 5.53 1.34
C GLY A 123 -31.61 6.93 0.79
N ALA A 124 -30.76 7.90 1.14
CA ALA A 124 -30.85 9.26 0.62
C ALA A 124 -30.60 9.33 -0.90
N ILE A 125 -29.62 8.58 -1.41
CA ILE A 125 -29.33 8.51 -2.86
C ILE A 125 -30.52 7.90 -3.61
N VAL A 126 -31.08 6.80 -3.10
CA VAL A 126 -32.27 6.16 -3.71
C VAL A 126 -33.46 7.12 -3.68
N GLY A 127 -33.68 7.84 -2.57
CA GLY A 127 -34.74 8.84 -2.46
C GLY A 127 -34.60 9.99 -3.45
N LEU A 128 -33.39 10.54 -3.59
CA LEU A 128 -33.09 11.57 -4.59
C LEU A 128 -33.29 11.07 -6.02
N GLY A 129 -32.92 9.82 -6.30
CA GLY A 129 -33.17 9.18 -7.60
C GLY A 129 -34.65 9.07 -7.93
N LEU A 130 -35.47 8.60 -6.99
CA LEU A 130 -36.92 8.51 -7.16
C LEU A 130 -37.58 9.89 -7.37
N LEU A 131 -37.12 10.91 -6.63
CA LEU A 131 -37.58 12.29 -6.81
C LEU A 131 -37.23 12.83 -8.22
N ALA A 132 -36.02 12.56 -8.71
CA ALA A 132 -35.61 12.97 -10.05
C ALA A 132 -36.45 12.30 -11.14
N VAL A 133 -36.77 11.00 -10.99
CA VAL A 133 -37.66 10.29 -11.92
C VAL A 133 -39.07 10.89 -11.89
N ALA A 134 -39.63 11.14 -10.71
CA ALA A 134 -40.95 11.77 -10.58
C ALA A 134 -40.98 13.19 -11.19
N PHE A 135 -39.92 13.96 -11.03
CA PHE A 135 -39.81 15.27 -11.65
C PHE A 135 -39.74 15.19 -13.17
N SER A 136 -38.98 14.23 -13.69
CA SER A 136 -38.89 13.95 -15.13
C SER A 136 -40.25 13.58 -15.72
N THR A 137 -41.01 12.69 -15.07
CA THR A 137 -42.35 12.30 -15.54
C THR A 137 -43.35 13.47 -15.48
N LEU A 138 -43.32 14.28 -14.43
CA LEU A 138 -44.16 15.47 -14.32
C LEU A 138 -43.82 16.53 -15.37
N PHE A 139 -42.53 16.75 -15.63
CA PHE A 139 -42.07 17.66 -16.67
C PHE A 139 -42.54 17.20 -18.05
N HIS A 140 -42.40 15.89 -18.33
CA HIS A 140 -42.86 15.32 -19.60
C HIS A 140 -44.38 15.46 -19.77
N SER A 141 -45.16 15.14 -18.73
CA SER A 141 -46.61 15.26 -18.75
C SER A 141 -47.07 16.71 -18.96
N ARG A 142 -46.48 17.68 -18.26
CA ARG A 142 -46.84 19.10 -18.43
C ARG A 142 -46.37 19.68 -19.76
N GLY A 143 -45.19 19.28 -20.23
CA GLY A 143 -44.67 19.70 -21.53
C GLY A 143 -45.55 19.21 -22.67
N MET A 144 -45.95 17.93 -22.65
CA MET A 144 -46.85 17.37 -23.64
C MET A 144 -48.24 17.98 -23.61
N ASN A 145 -48.83 18.22 -22.43
CA ASN A 145 -50.14 18.87 -22.34
C ASN A 145 -50.12 20.30 -22.93
N ARG A 146 -49.07 21.09 -22.69
CA ARG A 146 -48.93 22.42 -23.29
C ARG A 146 -48.69 22.39 -24.80
N LEU A 147 -47.94 21.40 -25.29
CA LEU A 147 -47.74 21.22 -26.73
C LEU A 147 -49.03 20.74 -27.43
N ALA A 148 -49.84 19.92 -26.76
CA ALA A 148 -51.14 19.49 -27.26
C ALA A 148 -52.12 20.67 -27.36
N GLU A 149 -52.18 21.54 -26.35
CA GLU A 149 -52.99 22.77 -26.38
C GLU A 149 -52.60 23.70 -27.54
N ILE A 150 -51.30 23.93 -27.76
CA ILE A 150 -50.80 24.74 -28.89
C ILE A 150 -51.11 24.07 -30.23
N GLY A 151 -51.03 22.73 -30.31
CA GLY A 151 -51.37 21.98 -31.52
C GLY A 151 -52.86 22.09 -31.88
N THR A 152 -53.74 22.07 -30.87
CA THR A 152 -55.19 22.26 -31.07
C THR A 152 -55.54 23.71 -31.41
N ASP A 153 -54.84 24.70 -30.85
CA ASP A 153 -55.01 26.11 -31.20
C ASP A 153 -54.51 26.40 -32.62
N LEU A 154 -53.44 25.75 -33.07
CA LEU A 154 -52.94 25.86 -34.45
C LEU A 154 -53.87 25.15 -35.46
N ALA A 155 -54.49 24.03 -35.07
CA ALA A 155 -55.54 23.37 -35.86
C ALA A 155 -56.82 24.22 -35.93
N SER A 156 -57.18 24.90 -34.84
CA SER A 156 -58.31 25.83 -34.77
C SER A 156 -58.03 27.14 -35.54
N GLY A 157 -56.77 27.58 -35.59
CA GLY A 157 -56.30 28.74 -36.35
C GLY A 157 -56.40 28.59 -37.88
N ARG A 158 -56.60 27.38 -38.42
CA ARG A 158 -56.90 27.19 -39.86
C ARG A 158 -58.27 27.72 -40.29
N THR A 159 -59.16 28.04 -39.34
CA THR A 159 -60.45 28.66 -39.67
C THR A 159 -60.39 30.19 -39.78
N LEU A 160 -59.38 30.84 -39.20
CA LEU A 160 -59.23 32.31 -39.24
C LEU A 160 -58.48 32.83 -40.47
N LEU A 161 -57.76 31.97 -41.20
CA LEU A 161 -57.14 32.31 -42.50
C LEU A 161 -58.08 32.12 -43.70
N ALA A 162 -59.33 31.69 -43.47
CA ALA A 162 -60.37 31.59 -44.50
C ALA A 162 -61.23 32.87 -44.62
N GLY A 163 -61.02 33.86 -43.76
CA GLY A 163 -61.75 35.13 -43.78
C GLY A 163 -60.91 36.28 -44.34
N ASN A 164 -61.18 36.67 -45.58
CA ASN A 164 -60.80 37.93 -46.23
C ASN A 164 -59.28 38.20 -46.43
N LEU A 165 -58.73 37.79 -47.57
CA LEU A 165 -57.64 38.52 -48.22
C LEU A 165 -58.21 39.40 -49.36
N PRO A 166 -57.81 40.69 -49.47
CA PRO A 166 -58.19 41.56 -50.57
C PRO A 166 -57.53 41.15 -51.90
N ALA A 167 -58.25 41.41 -52.99
CA ALA A 167 -57.91 41.00 -54.34
C ALA A 167 -56.63 41.65 -54.87
N GLY A 168 -55.70 40.81 -55.35
CA GLY A 168 -54.59 41.22 -56.20
C GLY A 168 -53.31 40.43 -55.93
N LEU A 169 -53.17 39.24 -56.54
CA LEU A 169 -51.88 38.56 -56.79
C LEU A 169 -52.08 37.46 -57.86
N ASN A 170 -51.10 37.35 -58.76
CA ASN A 170 -51.14 36.70 -60.08
C ASN A 170 -51.38 35.17 -60.07
N PRO A 171 -51.90 34.58 -61.17
CA PRO A 171 -52.26 33.15 -61.26
C PRO A 171 -51.05 32.21 -61.52
N GLY A 172 -49.89 32.51 -60.94
CA GLY A 172 -48.69 31.64 -60.97
C GLY A 172 -48.41 30.92 -59.66
N GLU A 173 -48.96 31.37 -58.54
CA GLU A 173 -48.69 30.79 -57.21
C GLU A 173 -49.83 29.92 -56.66
N LYS A 174 -50.98 29.86 -57.35
CA LYS A 174 -52.12 29.01 -56.96
C LYS A 174 -51.98 27.53 -57.35
N LEU A 175 -50.87 27.13 -57.98
CA LEU A 175 -50.66 25.75 -58.45
C LEU A 175 -49.62 24.94 -57.65
N LEU A 176 -49.09 25.47 -56.54
CA LEU A 176 -48.07 24.78 -55.72
C LEU A 176 -48.53 24.34 -54.33
N LEU A 177 -49.84 24.35 -54.07
CA LEU A 177 -50.41 23.86 -52.80
C LEU A 177 -51.44 22.74 -52.97
N ALA A 178 -51.66 22.24 -54.20
CA ALA A 178 -52.76 21.32 -54.49
C ALA A 178 -52.36 19.96 -55.10
N THR A 179 -51.07 19.65 -55.27
CA THR A 179 -50.67 18.33 -55.80
C THR A 179 -49.58 17.72 -54.94
N GLY A 180 -49.96 16.76 -54.10
CA GLY A 180 -49.02 15.92 -53.38
C GLY A 180 -48.26 15.01 -54.33
N THR A 181 -46.99 14.75 -53.98
CA THR A 181 -46.30 13.49 -54.24
C THR A 181 -45.30 13.26 -53.11
N ALA A 182 -45.23 12.01 -52.65
CA ALA A 182 -44.09 11.49 -51.92
C ALA A 182 -42.87 11.47 -52.85
N ASP A 183 -41.67 11.47 -52.26
CA ASP A 183 -40.34 11.57 -52.87
C ASP A 183 -39.88 12.96 -53.31
N GLY A 184 -38.81 13.41 -52.65
CA GLY A 184 -38.10 14.66 -52.93
C GLY A 184 -37.97 15.52 -51.67
N ALA A 185 -36.89 15.32 -50.92
CA ALA A 185 -36.52 16.25 -49.86
C ALA A 185 -36.49 17.68 -50.43
N PRO A 186 -37.11 18.67 -49.78
CA PRO A 186 -37.18 20.01 -50.33
C PRO A 186 -35.75 20.56 -50.41
N GLN A 187 -35.29 20.84 -51.64
CA GLN A 187 -33.99 21.44 -51.93
C GLN A 187 -33.59 22.63 -51.04
N PRO A 188 -34.51 23.49 -50.54
CA PRO A 188 -34.11 24.52 -49.57
C PRO A 188 -33.58 23.94 -48.24
N LEU A 189 -34.06 22.79 -47.78
CA LEU A 189 -33.67 22.20 -46.49
C LEU A 189 -32.26 21.57 -46.60
N LEU A 190 -31.97 20.90 -47.72
CA LEU A 190 -30.63 20.39 -48.00
C LEU A 190 -29.60 21.53 -48.14
N ALA A 191 -30.00 22.63 -48.79
CA ALA A 191 -29.16 23.84 -48.89
C ALA A 191 -28.91 24.48 -47.51
N THR A 192 -29.90 24.45 -46.60
CA THR A 192 -29.71 24.95 -45.24
C THR A 192 -28.83 24.04 -44.39
N ILE A 193 -28.90 22.72 -44.56
CA ILE A 193 -28.04 21.76 -43.86
C ILE A 193 -26.58 21.94 -44.32
N HIS A 194 -26.34 22.01 -45.62
CA HIS A 194 -24.99 22.25 -46.16
C HIS A 194 -24.41 23.61 -45.72
N ARG A 195 -25.25 24.64 -45.57
CA ARG A 195 -24.84 25.96 -45.04
C ARG A 195 -24.55 25.91 -43.53
N LEU A 196 -25.22 25.04 -42.78
CA LEU A 196 -24.94 24.83 -41.36
C LEU A 196 -23.66 24.02 -41.16
N GLU A 197 -23.43 22.97 -41.95
CA GLU A 197 -22.20 22.18 -41.95
C GLU A 197 -20.97 23.03 -42.24
N GLN A 198 -21.04 23.88 -43.28
CA GLN A 198 -19.95 24.80 -43.62
C GLN A 198 -19.64 25.81 -42.50
N ARG A 199 -20.66 26.27 -41.75
CA ARG A 199 -20.46 27.15 -40.60
C ARG A 199 -19.90 26.43 -39.37
N VAL A 200 -20.16 25.13 -39.22
CA VAL A 200 -19.56 24.31 -38.16
C VAL A 200 -18.07 24.08 -38.44
N GLU A 201 -17.69 23.77 -39.68
CA GLU A 201 -16.28 23.64 -40.07
C GLU A 201 -15.48 24.95 -39.92
N GLU A 202 -16.09 26.10 -40.25
CA GLU A 202 -15.50 27.42 -40.02
C GLU A 202 -15.34 27.74 -38.53
N LEU A 203 -16.31 27.32 -37.70
CA LEU A 203 -16.24 27.48 -36.25
C LEU A 203 -15.17 26.58 -35.63
N GLU A 204 -15.02 25.34 -36.09
CA GLU A 204 -13.97 24.43 -35.65
C GLU A 204 -12.57 24.92 -36.07
N HIS A 205 -12.40 25.42 -37.29
CA HIS A 205 -11.15 26.02 -37.75
C HIS A 205 -10.80 27.32 -37.01
N SER A 206 -11.81 28.11 -36.61
CA SER A 206 -11.61 29.32 -35.81
C SER A 206 -11.32 29.02 -34.33
N ALA A 207 -11.92 27.96 -33.78
CA ALA A 207 -11.68 27.50 -32.42
C ALA A 207 -10.32 26.79 -32.26
N GLY A 208 -9.80 26.15 -33.31
CA GLY A 208 -8.47 25.54 -33.35
C GLY A 208 -7.30 26.54 -33.42
N ARG A 209 -7.56 27.85 -33.60
CA ARG A 209 -6.53 28.88 -33.81
C ARG A 209 -6.28 29.81 -32.61
N ALA A 210 -7.00 29.59 -31.49
CA ALA A 210 -6.86 30.41 -30.28
C ALA A 210 -6.32 29.58 -29.10
N LEU A 211 -5.01 29.31 -29.11
CA LEU A 211 -4.14 29.13 -27.93
C LEU A 211 -2.67 29.02 -28.43
N PRO A 212 -1.75 29.91 -28.03
CA PRO A 212 -0.37 29.85 -28.47
C PRO A 212 0.42 28.87 -27.58
N VAL A 213 0.76 27.70 -28.12
CA VAL A 213 1.87 26.89 -27.59
C VAL A 213 3.07 27.19 -28.47
N GLY A 214 3.98 27.98 -27.92
CA GLY A 214 5.24 28.37 -28.56
C GLY A 214 6.12 27.17 -28.87
N GLU A 215 6.46 27.07 -30.15
CA GLU A 215 7.78 26.79 -30.72
C GLU A 215 8.55 25.55 -30.24
N SER A 216 8.64 24.57 -31.13
CA SER A 216 9.81 23.69 -31.22
C SER A 216 10.20 23.49 -32.68
N SER A 217 11.45 23.88 -33.00
CA SER A 217 12.38 23.34 -34.02
C SER A 217 13.15 24.47 -34.73
N PRO A 218 14.37 24.26 -35.30
CA PRO A 218 15.25 23.09 -35.27
C PRO A 218 16.76 23.40 -35.01
N SER A 219 17.56 22.32 -34.99
CA SER A 219 19.01 22.21 -35.11
C SER A 219 19.77 23.28 -35.92
N ASN A 220 20.87 23.81 -35.38
CA ASN A 220 22.28 23.52 -35.74
C ASN A 220 23.24 24.66 -35.31
N GLY A 221 24.43 24.31 -34.82
CA GLY A 221 25.54 25.24 -34.67
C GLY A 221 26.43 24.93 -33.46
N GLN A 222 27.60 24.34 -33.72
CA GLN A 222 28.60 23.91 -32.76
C GLN A 222 29.24 25.09 -31.97
N THR A 223 29.73 24.79 -30.77
CA THR A 223 31.14 25.03 -30.32
C THR A 223 31.29 25.64 -28.90
N THR A 224 32.13 24.96 -28.10
CA THR A 224 32.92 25.39 -26.91
C THR A 224 32.32 25.50 -25.49
N LEU A 225 32.78 24.55 -24.66
CA LEU A 225 33.01 24.53 -23.19
C LEU A 225 33.64 25.83 -22.59
N PRO A 226 33.85 25.96 -21.25
CA PRO A 226 33.08 25.50 -20.07
C PRO A 226 32.98 26.57 -18.93
N ALA A 227 32.35 26.16 -17.82
CA ALA A 227 32.53 26.64 -16.43
C ALA A 227 31.79 27.91 -15.96
N GLY A 228 31.08 27.77 -14.83
CA GLY A 228 30.63 28.91 -14.03
C GLY A 228 29.44 28.59 -13.13
N ARG A 229 29.74 28.25 -11.87
CA ARG A 229 28.79 28.25 -10.74
C ARG A 229 27.87 29.48 -10.78
N LYS A 230 26.60 29.28 -10.44
CA LYS A 230 25.87 30.20 -9.55
C LYS A 230 24.76 29.44 -8.81
N SER A 231 25.01 29.30 -7.52
CA SER A 231 23.99 29.13 -6.49
C SER A 231 23.10 30.38 -6.49
N GLY A 232 21.79 30.17 -6.48
CA GLY A 232 20.77 31.20 -6.36
C GLY A 232 19.48 30.51 -5.96
N SER A 233 19.11 30.67 -4.70
CA SER A 233 17.90 30.18 -4.07
C SER A 233 16.67 30.90 -4.64
N ASP A 234 15.91 30.20 -5.48
CA ASP A 234 14.56 30.57 -5.84
C ASP A 234 13.61 29.63 -5.10
N HIS A 235 12.65 30.16 -4.36
CA HIS A 235 11.57 29.38 -3.76
C HIS A 235 10.77 28.71 -4.89
N ALA A 236 11.07 27.45 -5.18
CA ALA A 236 10.50 26.68 -6.28
C ALA A 236 9.03 26.29 -5.99
N PRO A 237 8.16 26.23 -7.02
CA PRO A 237 6.82 25.69 -6.88
C PRO A 237 6.94 24.25 -6.39
N LEU A 238 6.10 23.81 -5.43
CA LEU A 238 6.06 22.44 -4.88
C LEU A 238 6.71 21.44 -5.85
N ASP A 239 7.90 20.91 -5.49
CA ASP A 239 8.73 20.09 -6.38
C ASP A 239 7.83 19.17 -7.20
N HIS A 240 7.72 19.42 -8.51
CA HIS A 240 6.74 18.71 -9.35
C HIS A 240 6.89 17.18 -9.23
N LEU A 241 8.12 16.73 -8.98
CA LEU A 241 8.46 15.36 -8.61
C LEU A 241 7.70 14.88 -7.35
N SER A 242 7.78 15.63 -6.25
CA SER A 242 7.08 15.31 -4.99
C SER A 242 5.55 15.27 -5.18
N ALA A 243 5.00 16.16 -6.00
CA ALA A 243 3.57 16.18 -6.32
C ALA A 243 3.14 14.94 -7.12
N LEU A 244 3.93 14.51 -8.11
CA LEU A 244 3.69 13.27 -8.86
C LEU A 244 3.78 12.03 -7.96
N LEU A 245 4.77 11.97 -7.07
CA LEU A 245 4.91 10.87 -6.10
C LEU A 245 3.75 10.85 -5.11
N GLY A 246 3.31 12.01 -4.62
CA GLY A 246 2.16 12.15 -3.74
C GLY A 246 0.86 11.70 -4.42
N LYS A 247 0.62 12.16 -5.65
CA LYS A 247 -0.54 11.76 -6.46
C LYS A 247 -0.55 10.24 -6.70
N GLY A 248 0.57 9.66 -7.11
CA GLY A 248 0.71 8.22 -7.29
C GLY A 248 0.41 7.44 -6.01
N GLN A 249 0.89 7.93 -4.86
CA GLN A 249 0.64 7.28 -3.57
C GLN A 249 -0.83 7.31 -3.17
N VAL A 250 -1.52 8.43 -3.41
CA VAL A 250 -2.96 8.54 -3.16
C VAL A 250 -3.74 7.58 -4.06
N LEU A 251 -3.41 7.50 -5.36
CA LEU A 251 -4.04 6.56 -6.29
C LEU A 251 -3.85 5.09 -5.86
N VAL A 252 -2.65 4.75 -5.39
CA VAL A 252 -2.37 3.43 -4.80
C VAL A 252 -3.25 3.16 -3.58
N ASN A 253 -3.40 4.14 -2.69
CA ASN A 253 -4.22 4.01 -1.48
C ASN A 253 -5.73 3.90 -1.79
N LEU A 254 -6.17 4.49 -2.90
CA LEU A 254 -7.53 4.36 -3.44
C LEU A 254 -7.77 3.01 -4.15
N GLY A 255 -6.77 2.12 -4.19
CA GLY A 255 -6.86 0.83 -4.89
C GLY A 255 -6.66 0.93 -6.41
N GLN A 256 -6.41 2.13 -6.94
CA GLN A 256 -6.19 2.40 -8.36
C GLN A 256 -4.69 2.32 -8.71
N ALA A 257 -4.06 1.18 -8.40
CA ALA A 257 -2.62 1.02 -8.58
C ALA A 257 -2.17 1.11 -10.06
N GLU A 258 -3.02 0.73 -11.03
CA GLU A 258 -2.72 0.88 -12.47
C GLU A 258 -2.60 2.35 -12.87
N ALA A 259 -3.51 3.20 -12.39
CA ALA A 259 -3.51 4.64 -12.66
C ALA A 259 -2.34 5.37 -11.98
N ALA A 260 -1.73 4.75 -10.96
CA ALA A 260 -0.57 5.32 -10.27
C ALA A 260 0.75 5.14 -11.05
N LEU A 261 0.89 4.07 -11.85
CA LEU A 261 2.09 3.79 -12.64
C LEU A 261 2.55 4.96 -13.52
N PRO A 262 1.69 5.61 -14.34
CA PRO A 262 2.11 6.74 -15.16
C PRO A 262 2.63 7.92 -14.33
N CYS A 263 2.10 8.14 -13.12
CA CYS A 263 2.61 9.19 -12.23
C CYS A 263 4.05 8.90 -11.79
N TYR A 264 4.35 7.63 -11.48
CA TYR A 264 5.71 7.21 -11.12
C TYR A 264 6.65 7.17 -12.32
N ASP A 265 6.16 6.80 -13.50
CA ASP A 265 6.93 6.81 -14.73
C ASP A 265 7.33 8.24 -15.14
N GLU A 266 6.41 9.19 -15.01
CA GLU A 266 6.72 10.61 -15.25
C GLU A 266 7.70 11.16 -14.20
N ALA A 267 7.53 10.78 -12.93
CA ALA A 267 8.48 11.12 -11.87
C ALA A 267 9.89 10.59 -12.17
N LEU A 268 10.01 9.34 -12.63
CA LEU A 268 11.27 8.72 -13.00
C LEU A 268 11.85 9.25 -14.32
N ALA A 269 11.03 9.71 -15.26
CA ALA A 269 11.49 10.37 -16.47
C ALA A 269 12.22 11.69 -16.14
N ARG A 270 11.74 12.42 -15.13
CA ARG A 270 12.36 13.66 -14.65
C ARG A 270 13.55 13.40 -13.74
N ALA A 271 13.47 12.39 -12.88
CA ALA A 271 14.51 12.04 -11.91
C ALA A 271 14.81 10.53 -11.94
N PRO A 272 15.58 10.04 -12.92
CA PRO A 272 15.80 8.60 -13.12
C PRO A 272 16.57 7.93 -11.97
N ASN A 273 17.34 8.71 -11.21
CA ASN A 273 18.14 8.27 -10.08
C ASN A 273 17.44 8.47 -8.73
N HIS A 274 16.12 8.69 -8.71
CA HIS A 274 15.38 8.88 -7.47
C HIS A 274 14.96 7.52 -6.87
N ALA A 275 15.68 7.06 -5.85
CA ALA A 275 15.47 5.74 -5.25
C ALA A 275 14.05 5.53 -4.70
N GLU A 276 13.47 6.55 -4.06
CA GLU A 276 12.11 6.46 -3.49
C GLU A 276 11.02 6.32 -4.57
N ALA A 277 11.23 6.91 -5.76
CA ALA A 277 10.29 6.77 -6.88
C ALA A 277 10.27 5.33 -7.40
N HIS A 278 11.44 4.69 -7.52
CA HIS A 278 11.55 3.27 -7.86
C HIS A 278 10.87 2.39 -6.81
N LEU A 279 11.06 2.69 -5.52
CA LEU A 279 10.39 1.97 -4.43
C LEU A 279 8.86 2.09 -4.53
N LYS A 280 8.33 3.31 -4.69
CA LYS A 280 6.88 3.53 -4.79
C LYS A 280 6.27 2.89 -6.03
N LYS A 281 6.97 2.93 -7.17
CA LYS A 281 6.58 2.20 -8.37
C LYS A 281 6.53 0.69 -8.14
N GLY A 282 7.55 0.14 -7.47
CA GLY A 282 7.58 -1.28 -7.08
C GLY A 282 6.39 -1.68 -6.20
N MET A 283 6.04 -0.86 -5.21
CA MET A 283 4.88 -1.10 -4.35
C MET A 283 3.54 -1.06 -5.09
N ALA A 284 3.42 -0.22 -6.12
CA ALA A 284 2.25 -0.19 -6.98
C ALA A 284 2.16 -1.46 -7.82
N LEU A 285 3.27 -1.92 -8.40
CA LEU A 285 3.34 -3.16 -9.18
C LEU A 285 3.06 -4.41 -8.32
N GLU A 286 3.50 -4.42 -7.07
CA GLU A 286 3.21 -5.49 -6.11
C GLU A 286 1.70 -5.60 -5.83
N ARG A 287 0.99 -4.46 -5.68
CA ARG A 287 -0.49 -4.45 -5.56
C ARG A 287 -1.20 -4.98 -6.80
N LEU A 288 -0.58 -4.83 -7.97
CA LEU A 288 -1.06 -5.40 -9.23
C LEU A 288 -0.64 -6.87 -9.44
N LYS A 289 0.01 -7.50 -8.45
CA LYS A 289 0.58 -8.85 -8.53
C LYS A 289 1.62 -9.01 -9.65
N ARG A 290 2.20 -7.92 -10.15
CA ARG A 290 3.28 -7.90 -11.15
C ARG A 290 4.63 -7.99 -10.45
N PHE A 291 4.83 -9.08 -9.72
CA PHE A 291 5.94 -9.21 -8.78
C PHE A 291 7.33 -9.17 -9.44
N GLY A 292 7.49 -9.71 -10.66
CA GLY A 292 8.77 -9.66 -11.38
C GLY A 292 9.24 -8.23 -11.69
N GLU A 293 8.32 -7.38 -12.13
CA GLU A 293 8.62 -5.97 -12.40
C GLU A 293 8.79 -5.16 -11.11
N ALA A 294 8.04 -5.50 -10.06
CA ALA A 294 8.22 -4.91 -8.74
C ALA A 294 9.64 -5.18 -8.21
N ILE A 295 10.13 -6.42 -8.31
CA ILE A 295 11.48 -6.80 -7.91
C ILE A 295 12.53 -6.00 -8.68
N ALA A 296 12.38 -5.83 -10.00
CA ALA A 296 13.30 -5.02 -10.79
C ALA A 296 13.34 -3.55 -10.34
N CYS A 297 12.19 -2.98 -9.96
CA CYS A 297 12.12 -1.64 -9.39
C CYS A 297 12.81 -1.57 -8.03
N TYR A 298 12.61 -2.55 -7.16
CA TYR A 298 13.27 -2.61 -5.85
C TYR A 298 14.80 -2.79 -5.99
N ASP A 299 15.26 -3.60 -6.94
CA ASP A 299 16.69 -3.72 -7.26
C ASP A 299 17.30 -2.39 -7.69
N ARG A 300 16.58 -1.61 -8.50
CA ARG A 300 17.00 -0.26 -8.89
C ARG A 300 17.05 0.68 -7.70
N ALA A 301 16.05 0.63 -6.81
CA ALA A 301 16.00 1.44 -5.60
C ALA A 301 17.18 1.11 -4.65
N ILE A 302 17.48 -0.17 -4.45
CA ILE A 302 18.61 -0.65 -3.64
C ILE A 302 19.95 -0.23 -4.24
N ALA A 303 20.10 -0.33 -5.57
CA ALA A 303 21.33 0.07 -6.25
C ALA A 303 21.60 1.58 -6.14
N LEU A 304 20.54 2.39 -6.15
CA LEU A 304 20.62 3.84 -5.98
C LEU A 304 20.84 4.26 -4.53
N ASN A 305 20.18 3.57 -3.59
CA ASN A 305 20.33 3.80 -2.16
C ASN A 305 20.38 2.48 -1.37
N PRO A 306 21.59 1.97 -1.08
CA PRO A 306 21.77 0.75 -0.32
C PRO A 306 21.33 0.83 1.15
N SER A 307 21.11 2.03 1.70
CA SER A 307 20.60 2.20 3.07
C SER A 307 19.07 2.21 3.14
N LEU A 308 18.38 2.06 2.01
CA LEU A 308 16.93 2.04 1.95
C LEU A 308 16.39 0.66 2.37
N THR A 309 16.36 0.40 3.68
CA THR A 309 15.89 -0.86 4.26
C THR A 309 14.52 -1.28 3.74
N GLN A 310 13.61 -0.31 3.55
CA GLN A 310 12.27 -0.57 3.04
C GLN A 310 12.29 -1.26 1.67
N ALA A 311 13.26 -0.95 0.79
CA ALA A 311 13.36 -1.60 -0.51
C ALA A 311 13.71 -3.09 -0.38
N PHE A 312 14.58 -3.46 0.57
CA PHE A 312 14.89 -4.86 0.86
C PHE A 312 13.68 -5.61 1.44
N LEU A 313 12.94 -4.98 2.36
CA LEU A 313 11.73 -5.57 2.94
C LEU A 313 10.65 -5.82 1.88
N CYS A 314 10.39 -4.83 1.02
CA CYS A 314 9.42 -4.95 -0.06
C CYS A 314 9.86 -5.99 -1.11
N LYS A 315 11.16 -6.06 -1.44
CA LYS A 315 11.69 -7.12 -2.31
C LYS A 315 11.51 -8.51 -1.69
N GLY A 316 11.79 -8.67 -0.41
CA GLY A 316 11.54 -9.92 0.33
C GLY A 316 10.07 -10.31 0.35
N SER A 317 9.17 -9.35 0.56
CA SER A 317 7.71 -9.54 0.47
C SER A 317 7.30 -10.05 -0.91
N ALA A 318 7.80 -9.43 -1.98
CA ALA A 318 7.50 -9.83 -3.35
C ALA A 318 8.00 -11.25 -3.67
N PHE A 319 9.15 -11.68 -3.15
CA PHE A 319 9.61 -13.07 -3.27
C PHE A 319 8.76 -14.05 -2.47
N ASN A 320 8.35 -13.68 -1.25
CA ASN A 320 7.45 -14.50 -0.43
C ASN A 320 6.10 -14.74 -1.13
N GLN A 321 5.54 -13.73 -1.78
CA GLN A 321 4.30 -13.87 -2.56
C GLN A 321 4.46 -14.75 -3.81
N GLN A 322 5.69 -14.96 -4.28
CA GLN A 322 6.03 -15.93 -5.34
C GLN A 322 6.45 -17.30 -4.79
N GLU A 323 6.32 -17.55 -3.48
CA GLU A 323 6.79 -18.79 -2.80
C GLU A 323 8.31 -19.04 -2.92
N ARG A 324 9.08 -18.00 -3.24
CA ARG A 324 10.54 -18.03 -3.38
C ARG A 324 11.20 -17.71 -2.05
N PHE A 325 10.99 -18.58 -1.07
CA PHE A 325 11.36 -18.32 0.33
C PHE A 325 12.87 -18.14 0.57
N GLY A 326 13.73 -18.79 -0.23
CA GLY A 326 15.19 -18.66 -0.10
C GLY A 326 15.67 -17.23 -0.35
N GLU A 327 15.24 -16.64 -1.47
CA GLU A 327 15.62 -15.28 -1.84
C GLU A 327 14.93 -14.23 -0.96
N ALA A 328 13.70 -14.52 -0.49
CA ALA A 328 13.03 -13.68 0.50
C ALA A 328 13.85 -13.58 1.81
N LEU A 329 14.37 -14.71 2.29
CA LEU A 329 15.19 -14.76 3.49
C LEU A 329 16.49 -13.96 3.33
N GLU A 330 17.17 -14.11 2.19
CA GLU A 330 18.36 -13.29 1.86
C GLU A 330 18.06 -11.79 1.88
N CYS A 331 16.89 -11.37 1.37
CA CYS A 331 16.47 -9.97 1.39
C CYS A 331 16.20 -9.46 2.81
N TYR A 332 15.54 -10.26 3.66
CA TYR A 332 15.29 -9.88 5.06
C TYR A 332 16.58 -9.83 5.88
N GLU A 333 17.51 -10.75 5.67
CA GLU A 333 18.82 -10.67 6.31
C GLU A 333 19.60 -9.42 5.85
N ALA A 334 19.53 -9.06 4.57
CA ALA A 334 20.14 -7.83 4.07
C ALA A 334 19.51 -6.59 4.71
N ALA A 335 18.19 -6.57 4.91
CA ALA A 335 17.49 -5.49 5.62
C ALA A 335 18.01 -5.34 7.07
N LEU A 336 18.10 -6.45 7.82
CA LEU A 336 18.62 -6.43 9.21
C LEU A 336 20.09 -5.95 9.29
N ARG A 337 20.91 -6.31 8.31
CA ARG A 337 22.30 -5.83 8.22
C ARG A 337 22.40 -4.35 7.87
N SER A 338 21.40 -3.80 7.20
CA SER A 338 21.36 -2.36 6.85
C SER A 338 20.92 -1.47 8.00
N GLU A 339 20.09 -1.96 8.93
CA GLU A 339 19.66 -1.21 10.14
C GLU A 339 20.72 -1.16 11.25
N THR A 340 21.66 -2.10 11.24
CA THR A 340 22.68 -2.24 12.29
C THR A 340 23.96 -1.43 12.04
N LYS A 341 24.00 -0.62 10.98
CA LYS A 341 25.10 0.29 10.63
C LYS A 341 24.74 1.74 10.93
#